data_AF-A0A1B6LB76-F1
#
_entry.id   AF-A0A1B6LB76-F1
#
_cell.length_a   1.000
_cell.length_b   1.000
_cell.length_c   1.000
_cell.angle_alpha   90.00
_cell.angle_beta   90.00
_cell.angle_gamma   90.00
#
_symmetry.space_group_name_H-M   'P 1'
#
loop_
_entity.id
_entity.type
_entity.pdbx_description
1 polymer ?
#
loop_
_entity_poly.entity_id
_entity_poly.type
_entity_poly.pdbx_seq_one_letter_code
_entity_poly.pdbx_strand_id
1 'polypeptide(L)'
;MEEAATRLSAILARAESLTVDPRDLPASRKLLGRTPSSPARGQGSLLYLLAGVVTVTVAVGYGLQLYTHAGLARVLLKWRGYDIYRERCAVTLPEKLVNWVRPAEDCGMCDGITQVDKVSNILPEEFESKYAYTGRPVVVMDGTLSWPGRHILTFQFFKDLYNGSLEQVACQFFPYETEFRSLREVFQMGDDRAQMRDGTKPWYIGWSNCDNHVARVLKDQYSRPYFLPETSENKKTDWIF
;
A
#
# COMPACT_ATOMS: atom_id res chain seq x y z
N MET A 1 2.52 -75.37 -37.10
CA MET A 1 3.35 -74.98 -35.94
C MET A 1 3.62 -76.18 -35.02
N GLU A 2 2.63 -77.04 -34.80
CA GLU A 2 2.73 -78.22 -33.92
C GLU A 2 3.74 -79.27 -34.44
N GLU A 3 3.71 -79.60 -35.73
CA GLU A 3 4.61 -80.61 -36.31
C GLU A 3 6.11 -80.24 -36.22
N ALA A 4 6.43 -78.95 -36.24
CA ALA A 4 7.80 -78.46 -36.12
C ALA A 4 8.35 -78.58 -34.69
N ALA A 5 7.50 -78.37 -33.68
CA ALA A 5 7.86 -78.49 -32.27
C ALA A 5 8.12 -79.96 -31.87
N THR A 6 7.33 -80.89 -32.41
CA THR A 6 7.51 -82.33 -32.19
C THR A 6 8.80 -82.84 -32.83
N ARG A 7 9.16 -82.33 -34.03
CA ARG A 7 10.45 -82.65 -34.67
C ARG A 7 11.64 -82.10 -33.89
N LEU A 8 11.53 -80.89 -33.34
CA LEU A 8 12.62 -80.27 -32.56
C LEU A 8 12.89 -81.02 -31.24
N SER A 9 11.84 -81.44 -30.53
CA SER A 9 11.98 -82.22 -29.30
C SER A 9 12.60 -83.61 -29.55
N ALA A 10 12.25 -84.27 -30.67
CA ALA A 10 12.87 -85.53 -31.05
C ALA A 10 14.37 -85.39 -31.40
N ILE A 11 14.77 -84.28 -32.04
CA ILE A 11 16.17 -83.99 -32.36
C ILE A 11 16.98 -83.73 -31.08
N LEU A 12 16.42 -82.97 -30.13
CA LEU A 12 17.07 -82.66 -28.85
C LEU A 12 17.25 -83.92 -27.99
N ALA A 13 16.24 -84.78 -27.89
CA ALA A 13 16.33 -86.03 -27.15
C ALA A 13 17.40 -86.99 -27.75
N ARG A 14 17.55 -86.99 -29.08
CA ARG A 14 18.56 -87.81 -29.75
C ARG A 14 19.98 -87.25 -29.58
N ALA A 15 20.14 -85.93 -29.53
CA ALA A 15 21.43 -85.29 -29.23
C ALA A 15 21.89 -85.61 -27.79
N GLU A 16 20.96 -85.60 -26.84
CA GLU A 16 21.23 -85.92 -25.43
C GLU A 16 21.64 -87.39 -25.25
N SER A 17 21.01 -88.33 -25.99
CA SER A 17 21.41 -89.75 -25.99
C SER A 17 22.81 -90.01 -26.58
N LEU A 18 23.36 -89.07 -27.34
CA LEU A 18 24.69 -89.15 -27.94
C LEU A 18 25.72 -88.29 -27.18
N THR A 19 25.38 -87.81 -25.99
CA THR A 19 26.23 -86.96 -25.13
C THR A 19 26.72 -85.68 -25.82
N VAL A 20 25.90 -85.11 -26.72
CA VAL A 20 26.17 -83.81 -27.36
C VAL A 20 25.32 -82.74 -26.67
N ASP A 21 25.95 -81.67 -26.16
CA ASP A 21 25.22 -80.55 -25.55
C ASP A 21 24.39 -79.83 -26.63
N PRO A 22 23.07 -79.64 -26.44
CA PRO A 22 22.20 -78.90 -27.36
C PRO A 22 22.68 -77.50 -27.74
N ARG A 23 23.58 -76.89 -26.95
CA ARG A 23 24.18 -75.58 -27.19
C ARG A 23 25.26 -75.58 -28.28
N ASP A 24 25.82 -76.75 -28.61
CA ASP A 24 26.83 -76.91 -29.66
C ASP A 24 26.21 -77.16 -31.05
N LEU A 25 24.88 -77.30 -31.11
CA LEU A 25 24.14 -77.35 -32.37
C LEU A 25 24.14 -75.96 -33.03
N PRO A 26 24.67 -75.79 -34.27
CA PRO A 26 24.82 -74.48 -34.92
C PRO A 26 23.52 -73.67 -35.07
N ALA A 27 22.37 -74.35 -35.02
CA ALA A 27 21.05 -73.77 -35.25
C ALA A 27 20.24 -73.47 -33.96
N SER A 28 20.72 -73.84 -32.76
CA SER A 28 19.94 -73.67 -31.51
C SER A 28 19.84 -72.21 -31.07
N ARG A 29 20.87 -71.40 -31.34
CA ARG A 29 20.88 -69.96 -31.00
C ARG A 29 19.81 -69.13 -31.72
N LYS A 30 19.35 -69.55 -32.89
CA LYS A 30 18.29 -68.83 -33.65
C LYS A 30 16.87 -69.17 -33.16
N LEU A 31 16.68 -70.34 -32.54
CA LEU A 31 15.38 -70.81 -32.05
C LEU A 31 15.12 -70.42 -30.59
N LEU A 32 16.16 -70.26 -29.77
CA LEU A 32 16.09 -69.81 -28.38
C LEU A 32 16.01 -68.27 -28.22
N GLY A 33 15.38 -67.58 -29.17
CA GLY A 33 15.31 -66.12 -29.28
C GLY A 33 14.99 -65.40 -27.97
N ARG A 34 16.04 -65.03 -27.21
CA ARG A 34 16.03 -63.96 -26.23
C ARG A 34 16.56 -62.71 -26.92
N THR A 35 15.67 -61.94 -27.49
CA THR A 35 15.93 -60.54 -27.81
C THR A 35 16.25 -59.79 -26.51
N PRO A 36 17.30 -58.94 -26.45
CA PRO A 36 17.53 -58.10 -25.28
C PRO A 36 16.35 -57.13 -25.14
N SER A 37 15.75 -57.08 -23.95
CA SER A 37 14.71 -56.11 -23.62
C SER A 37 15.27 -54.69 -23.75
N SER A 38 14.73 -53.91 -24.68
CA SER A 38 14.89 -52.45 -24.72
C SER A 38 14.34 -51.86 -23.40
N PRO A 39 14.99 -50.86 -22.77
CA PRO A 39 14.48 -50.28 -21.54
C PRO A 39 13.14 -49.59 -21.82
N ALA A 40 12.20 -49.75 -20.89
CA ALA A 40 10.85 -49.23 -20.98
C ALA A 40 10.84 -47.71 -21.30
N ARG A 41 10.36 -47.38 -22.50
CA ARG A 41 10.23 -46.02 -23.07
C ARG A 41 9.30 -45.08 -22.27
N GLY A 42 8.74 -45.54 -21.15
CA GLY A 42 7.83 -44.78 -20.28
C GLY A 42 8.43 -44.27 -18.95
N GLN A 43 9.46 -44.90 -18.39
CA GLN A 43 9.99 -44.53 -17.08
C GLN A 43 10.96 -43.33 -17.13
N GLY A 44 11.81 -43.25 -18.16
CA GLY A 44 12.71 -42.12 -18.33
C GLY A 44 11.98 -40.80 -18.55
N SER A 45 10.88 -40.81 -19.33
CA SER A 45 10.08 -39.62 -19.64
C SER A 45 9.46 -38.99 -18.39
N LEU A 46 8.91 -39.80 -17.48
CA LEU A 46 8.33 -39.33 -16.24
C LEU A 46 9.39 -38.71 -15.31
N LEU A 47 10.59 -39.31 -15.24
CA LEU A 47 11.72 -38.81 -14.46
C LEU A 47 12.22 -37.46 -14.98
N TYR A 48 12.33 -37.28 -16.31
CA TYR A 48 12.71 -35.98 -16.89
C TYR A 48 11.65 -34.90 -16.68
N LEU A 49 10.36 -35.26 -16.76
CA LEU A 49 9.27 -34.34 -16.43
C LEU A 49 9.33 -33.90 -14.96
N LEU A 50 9.52 -34.85 -14.03
CA LEU A 50 9.66 -34.54 -12.61
C LEU A 50 10.89 -33.68 -12.33
N ALA A 51 12.04 -33.97 -12.95
CA ALA A 51 13.26 -33.16 -12.83
C ALA A 51 13.06 -31.74 -13.39
N GLY A 52 12.32 -31.60 -14.50
CA GLY A 52 11.92 -30.30 -15.06
C GLY A 52 11.03 -29.49 -14.11
N VAL A 53 10.05 -30.15 -13.47
CA VAL A 53 9.17 -29.48 -12.48
C VAL A 53 9.98 -29.04 -11.25
N VAL A 54 10.88 -29.90 -10.76
CA VAL A 54 11.75 -29.56 -9.61
C VAL A 54 12.68 -28.39 -9.94
N THR A 55 13.31 -28.37 -11.12
CA THR A 55 14.19 -27.24 -11.51
C THR A 55 13.43 -25.93 -11.67
N VAL A 56 12.25 -25.96 -12.28
CA VAL A 56 11.39 -24.76 -12.40
C VAL A 56 10.94 -24.26 -11.03
N THR A 57 10.49 -25.16 -10.14
CA THR A 57 10.05 -24.77 -8.79
C THR A 57 11.19 -24.18 -7.96
N VAL A 58 12.40 -24.74 -8.04
CA VAL A 58 13.59 -24.18 -7.38
C VAL A 58 13.95 -22.82 -7.98
N ALA A 59 13.94 -22.68 -9.30
CA ALA A 59 14.24 -21.40 -9.97
C ALA A 59 13.23 -20.30 -9.61
N VAL A 60 11.93 -20.64 -9.57
CA VAL A 60 10.87 -19.71 -9.14
C VAL A 60 11.04 -19.36 -7.66
N GLY A 61 11.32 -20.34 -6.79
CA GLY A 61 11.54 -20.08 -5.37
C GLY A 61 12.75 -19.18 -5.11
N TYR A 62 13.82 -19.35 -5.90
CA TYR A 62 15.01 -18.49 -5.85
C TYR A 62 14.71 -17.08 -6.38
N GLY A 63 13.99 -16.97 -7.51
CA GLY A 63 13.58 -15.69 -8.09
C GLY A 63 12.64 -14.89 -7.19
N LEU A 64 11.76 -15.56 -6.45
CA LEU A 64 10.90 -14.97 -5.42
C LEU A 64 11.60 -14.74 -4.08
N GLN A 65 12.89 -15.08 -3.97
CA GLN A 65 13.68 -14.95 -2.75
C GLN A 65 13.06 -15.66 -1.54
N LEU A 66 12.37 -16.79 -1.75
CA LEU A 66 11.69 -17.55 -0.68
C LEU A 66 12.65 -18.11 0.38
N TYR A 67 13.94 -18.14 0.11
CA TYR A 67 14.99 -18.48 1.08
C TYR A 67 15.24 -17.36 2.12
N THR A 68 14.66 -16.16 1.92
CA THR A 68 14.78 -15.03 2.85
C THR A 68 13.45 -14.78 3.56
N HIS A 69 13.52 -14.29 4.81
CA HIS A 69 12.34 -13.83 5.55
C HIS A 69 11.59 -12.72 4.78
N ALA A 70 12.32 -11.85 4.08
CA ALA A 70 11.74 -10.80 3.27
C ALA A 70 10.90 -11.38 2.11
N GLY A 71 11.47 -12.26 1.28
CA GLY A 71 10.76 -12.84 0.13
C GLY A 71 9.52 -13.63 0.52
N LEU A 72 9.61 -14.44 1.59
CA LEU A 72 8.45 -15.12 2.19
C LEU A 72 7.36 -14.13 2.64
N ALA A 73 7.73 -13.08 3.36
CA ALA A 73 6.78 -12.05 3.78
C ALA A 73 6.10 -11.35 2.60
N ARG A 74 6.85 -11.02 1.53
CA ARG A 74 6.28 -10.40 0.32
C ARG A 74 5.23 -11.29 -0.34
N VAL A 75 5.53 -12.58 -0.50
CA VAL A 75 4.60 -13.54 -1.12
C VAL A 75 3.37 -13.77 -0.24
N LEU A 76 3.55 -13.90 1.07
CA LEU A 76 2.45 -14.03 2.03
C LEU A 76 1.53 -12.80 2.06
N LEU A 77 2.10 -11.59 2.06
CA LEU A 77 1.33 -10.35 2.04
C LEU A 77 0.56 -10.19 0.73
N LYS A 78 1.23 -10.48 -0.41
CA LYS A 78 0.58 -10.48 -1.72
C LYS A 78 -0.56 -11.49 -1.82
N TRP A 79 -0.37 -12.69 -1.25
CA TRP A 79 -1.42 -13.71 -1.19
C TRP A 79 -2.62 -13.28 -0.32
N ARG A 80 -2.38 -12.48 0.72
CA ARG A 80 -3.44 -11.84 1.54
C ARG A 80 -4.07 -10.60 0.92
N GLY A 81 -3.67 -10.22 -0.30
CA GLY A 81 -4.24 -9.08 -1.02
C GLY A 81 -3.50 -7.75 -0.81
N TYR A 82 -2.40 -7.74 -0.05
CA TYR A 82 -1.59 -6.54 0.18
C TYR A 82 -0.46 -6.42 -0.84
N ASP A 83 -0.44 -5.33 -1.60
CA ASP A 83 0.65 -5.02 -2.52
C ASP A 83 1.60 -4.00 -1.90
N ILE A 84 2.72 -4.48 -1.36
CA ILE A 84 3.77 -3.67 -0.71
C ILE A 84 4.41 -2.62 -1.62
N TYR A 85 4.22 -2.69 -2.94
CA TYR A 85 4.73 -1.69 -3.89
C TYR A 85 3.70 -0.60 -4.20
N ARG A 86 2.42 -0.84 -3.90
CA ARG A 86 1.33 0.13 -4.09
C ARG A 86 0.91 0.78 -2.78
N GLU A 87 0.96 0.03 -1.69
CA GLU A 87 0.52 0.50 -0.39
C GLU A 87 1.68 1.04 0.44
N ARG A 88 1.49 2.19 1.07
CA ARG A 88 2.50 2.79 1.98
C ARG A 88 2.73 1.93 3.23
N CYS A 89 1.75 1.13 3.63
CA CYS A 89 1.80 0.30 4.83
C CYS A 89 1.25 -1.09 4.50
N ALA A 90 2.07 -2.13 4.65
CA ALA A 90 1.64 -3.51 4.45
C ALA A 90 0.80 -4.07 5.62
N VAL A 91 0.92 -3.44 6.80
CA VAL A 91 0.19 -3.80 8.02
C VAL A 91 -0.29 -2.50 8.66
N THR A 92 -1.59 -2.38 8.85
CA THR A 92 -2.19 -1.29 9.63
C THR A 92 -2.37 -1.77 11.06
N LEU A 93 -1.77 -1.05 12.00
CA LEU A 93 -2.00 -1.32 13.42
C LEU A 93 -3.34 -0.67 13.83
N PRO A 94 -4.18 -1.36 14.62
CA PRO A 94 -5.35 -0.73 15.22
C PRO A 94 -4.93 0.51 16.03
N GLU A 95 -5.71 1.59 15.96
CA GLU A 95 -5.40 2.87 16.61
C GLU A 95 -5.16 2.70 18.13
N LYS A 96 -5.94 1.82 18.77
CA LYS A 96 -5.72 1.44 20.17
C LYS A 96 -4.32 0.90 20.40
N LEU A 97 -3.84 -0.02 19.56
CA LEU A 97 -2.52 -0.61 19.72
C LEU A 97 -1.42 0.43 19.53
N VAL A 98 -1.58 1.33 18.54
CA VAL A 98 -0.65 2.46 18.33
C VAL A 98 -0.57 3.33 19.58
N ASN A 99 -1.72 3.69 20.16
CA ASN A 99 -1.77 4.52 21.37
C ASN A 99 -1.16 3.82 22.59
N TRP A 100 -1.28 2.49 22.70
CA TRP A 100 -0.71 1.71 23.80
C TRP A 100 0.81 1.56 23.74
N VAL A 101 1.37 1.44 22.54
CA VAL A 101 2.83 1.31 22.35
C VAL A 101 3.52 2.66 22.18
N ARG A 102 2.75 3.76 22.16
CA ARG A 102 3.27 5.11 22.05
C ARG A 102 4.12 5.42 23.30
N PRO A 103 5.38 5.87 23.14
CA PRO A 103 6.19 6.27 24.28
C PRO A 103 5.55 7.46 25.01
N ALA A 104 5.89 7.63 26.29
CA ALA A 104 5.48 8.81 27.03
C ALA A 104 6.02 10.07 26.35
N GLU A 105 5.16 11.06 26.16
CA GLU A 105 5.53 12.34 25.55
C GLU A 105 6.35 13.17 26.55
N ASP A 106 7.43 13.80 26.07
CA ASP A 106 8.20 14.75 26.87
C ASP A 106 7.44 16.09 26.95
N CYS A 107 6.89 16.39 28.12
CA CYS A 107 6.15 17.62 28.35
C CYS A 107 7.04 18.81 28.73
N GLY A 108 8.37 18.68 28.71
CA GLY A 108 9.29 19.76 29.11
C GLY A 108 9.13 21.05 28.30
N MET A 109 8.70 20.95 27.04
CA MET A 109 8.38 22.15 26.22
C MET A 109 7.22 22.98 26.79
N CYS A 110 6.37 22.39 27.63
CA CYS A 110 5.22 23.04 28.27
C CYS A 110 5.53 23.59 29.67
N ASP A 111 6.76 23.37 30.19
CA ASP A 111 7.11 23.76 31.55
C ASP A 111 7.06 25.28 31.74
N GLY A 112 6.38 25.71 32.80
CA GLY A 112 6.24 27.13 33.15
C GLY A 112 5.33 27.92 32.21
N ILE A 113 4.56 27.27 31.33
CA ILE A 113 3.54 27.93 30.51
C ILE A 113 2.23 28.01 31.31
N THR A 114 1.96 29.18 31.89
CA THR A 114 0.73 29.43 32.67
C THR A 114 -0.37 30.11 31.87
N GLN A 115 0.00 30.81 30.79
CA GLN A 115 -0.91 31.56 29.94
C GLN A 115 -0.37 31.67 28.51
N VAL A 116 -1.24 32.00 27.57
CA VAL A 116 -0.86 32.29 26.17
C VAL A 116 -0.59 33.78 26.04
N ASP A 117 0.60 34.12 25.56
CA ASP A 117 0.99 35.52 25.35
C ASP A 117 0.15 36.15 24.22
N LYS A 118 -0.22 37.42 24.38
CA LYS A 118 -0.89 38.21 23.36
C LYS A 118 -0.01 39.40 23.02
N VAL A 119 0.47 39.44 21.78
CA VAL A 119 1.42 40.46 21.32
C VAL A 119 0.89 41.19 20.10
N SER A 120 1.47 42.35 19.81
CA SER A 120 1.18 43.16 18.62
C SER A 120 2.45 43.91 18.23
N ASN A 121 2.58 44.25 16.95
CA ASN A 121 3.73 44.94 16.37
C ASN A 121 5.07 44.29 16.75
N ILE A 122 5.12 42.95 16.72
CA ILE A 122 6.31 42.16 17.08
C ILE A 122 7.27 42.08 15.89
N LEU A 123 8.56 42.30 16.15
CA LEU A 123 9.58 42.16 15.10
C LEU A 123 9.74 40.68 14.70
N PRO A 124 10.00 40.36 13.41
CA PRO A 124 10.21 38.98 12.96
C PRO A 124 11.30 38.25 13.76
N GLU A 125 12.40 38.92 14.09
CA GLU A 125 13.52 38.34 14.85
C GLU A 125 13.14 38.02 16.30
N GLU A 126 12.29 38.88 16.89
CA GLU A 126 11.75 38.65 18.23
C GLU A 126 10.75 37.49 18.23
N PHE A 127 9.89 37.41 17.20
CA PHE A 127 8.98 36.29 17.04
C PHE A 127 9.73 34.97 16.86
N GLU A 128 10.77 34.97 16.02
CA GLU A 128 11.57 33.79 15.73
C GLU A 128 12.28 33.25 16.98
N SER A 129 12.95 34.14 17.70
CA SER A 129 13.72 33.78 18.90
C SER A 129 12.84 33.35 20.08
N LYS A 130 11.67 33.96 20.27
CA LYS A 130 10.80 33.68 21.42
C LYS A 130 9.77 32.58 21.17
N TYR A 131 9.25 32.47 19.94
CA TYR A 131 8.04 31.69 19.66
C TYR A 131 8.20 30.65 18.53
N ALA A 132 8.84 30.99 17.40
CA ALA A 132 8.77 30.16 16.18
C ALA A 132 9.32 28.72 16.30
N TYR A 133 10.19 28.45 17.27
CA TYR A 133 10.82 27.13 17.46
C TYR A 133 10.95 26.70 18.92
N THR A 134 10.27 27.39 19.84
CA THR A 134 10.38 27.16 21.28
C THR A 134 9.24 26.32 21.84
N GLY A 135 8.17 26.12 21.05
CA GLY A 135 6.94 25.48 21.51
C GLY A 135 6.06 26.36 22.42
N ARG A 136 6.44 27.63 22.64
CA ARG A 136 5.66 28.57 23.42
C ARG A 136 4.49 29.13 22.61
N PRO A 137 3.23 29.03 23.10
CA PRO A 137 2.08 29.52 22.38
C PRO A 137 1.99 31.05 22.46
N VAL A 138 1.56 31.67 21.36
CA VAL A 138 1.36 33.12 21.26
C VAL A 138 0.20 33.45 20.32
N VAL A 139 -0.53 34.52 20.63
CA VAL A 139 -1.52 35.12 19.74
C VAL A 139 -0.99 36.48 19.29
N VAL A 140 -0.71 36.61 17.99
CA VAL A 140 -0.35 37.90 17.38
C VAL A 140 -1.63 38.60 16.93
N MET A 141 -2.07 39.59 17.70
CA MET A 141 -3.41 40.18 17.58
C MET A 141 -3.61 40.97 16.28
N ASP A 142 -2.53 41.44 15.68
CA ASP A 142 -2.49 42.25 14.46
C ASP A 142 -1.92 41.51 13.24
N GLY A 143 -1.78 40.18 13.33
CA GLY A 143 -1.16 39.35 12.31
C GLY A 143 -1.82 39.39 10.92
N THR A 144 -3.10 39.72 10.86
CA THR A 144 -3.93 39.73 9.65
C THR A 144 -4.37 41.13 9.24
N LEU A 145 -3.84 42.21 9.84
CA LEU A 145 -4.31 43.57 9.56
C LEU A 145 -4.15 43.98 8.08
N SER A 146 -3.13 43.48 7.40
CA SER A 146 -2.85 43.78 5.99
C SER A 146 -3.63 42.91 5.00
N TRP A 147 -4.41 41.93 5.47
CA TRP A 147 -5.06 40.97 4.59
C TRP A 147 -6.38 41.51 4.02
N PRO A 148 -6.54 41.53 2.68
CA PRO A 148 -7.81 41.90 2.06
C PRO A 148 -8.99 41.03 2.52
N GLY A 149 -8.71 39.74 2.76
CA GLY A 149 -9.70 38.72 3.10
C GLY A 149 -10.42 38.91 4.42
N ARG A 150 -9.96 39.80 5.32
CA ARG A 150 -10.51 39.98 6.67
C ARG A 150 -12.01 40.24 6.68
N HIS A 151 -12.53 40.91 5.66
CA HIS A 151 -13.95 41.27 5.53
C HIS A 151 -14.66 40.54 4.37
N ILE A 152 -13.93 39.71 3.63
CA ILE A 152 -14.43 39.07 2.39
C ILE A 152 -14.71 37.58 2.61
N LEU A 153 -13.90 36.91 3.43
CA LEU A 153 -13.95 35.46 3.68
C LEU A 153 -15.16 35.07 4.57
N THR A 154 -16.36 35.24 4.03
CA THR A 154 -17.63 34.88 4.65
C THR A 154 -18.10 33.50 4.19
N PHE A 155 -19.07 32.92 4.90
CA PHE A 155 -19.72 31.67 4.46
C PHE A 155 -20.26 31.76 3.01
N GLN A 156 -20.90 32.89 2.69
CA GLN A 156 -21.46 33.13 1.36
C GLN A 156 -20.36 33.19 0.29
N PHE A 157 -19.25 33.87 0.59
CA PHE A 157 -18.08 33.89 -0.30
C PHE A 157 -17.58 32.49 -0.63
N PHE A 158 -17.42 31.62 0.37
CA PHE A 158 -16.98 30.24 0.13
C PHE A 158 -18.04 29.43 -0.65
N LYS A 159 -19.32 29.60 -0.32
CA LYS A 159 -20.43 28.95 -1.03
C LYS A 159 -20.43 29.29 -2.52
N ASP A 160 -20.23 30.57 -2.86
CA ASP A 160 -20.16 31.03 -4.23
C ASP A 160 -18.86 30.60 -4.93
N LEU A 161 -17.73 30.69 -4.24
CA LEU A 161 -16.41 30.33 -4.76
C LEU A 161 -16.32 28.84 -5.15
N TYR A 162 -16.96 27.97 -4.37
CA TYR A 162 -17.00 26.55 -4.64
C TYR A 162 -18.20 26.12 -5.50
N ASN A 163 -19.08 27.03 -5.90
CA ASN A 163 -20.25 26.69 -6.70
C ASN A 163 -19.82 26.13 -8.07
N GLY A 164 -20.26 24.92 -8.41
CA GLY A 164 -19.86 24.23 -9.64
C GLY A 164 -18.47 23.59 -9.61
N SER A 165 -17.71 23.68 -8.51
CA SER A 165 -16.45 22.94 -8.37
C SER A 165 -16.72 21.44 -8.18
N LEU A 166 -16.15 20.62 -9.06
CA LEU A 166 -16.20 19.15 -8.96
C LEU A 166 -15.43 18.63 -7.73
N GLU A 167 -14.54 19.44 -7.17
CA GLU A 167 -13.64 19.10 -6.06
C GLU A 167 -14.29 19.17 -4.68
N GLN A 168 -15.58 19.55 -4.58
CA GLN A 168 -16.38 19.44 -3.34
C GLN A 168 -16.45 18.00 -2.77
N VAL A 169 -16.02 16.99 -3.56
CA VAL A 169 -16.12 15.56 -3.24
C VAL A 169 -14.75 14.88 -3.11
N ALA A 170 -13.68 15.42 -3.69
CA ALA A 170 -12.38 14.74 -3.82
C ALA A 170 -11.34 15.13 -2.77
N CYS A 171 -11.55 16.24 -2.05
CA CYS A 171 -10.64 16.74 -1.02
C CYS A 171 -10.93 16.19 0.38
N GLN A 172 -9.94 16.32 1.29
CA GLN A 172 -10.12 15.92 2.68
C GLN A 172 -11.11 16.86 3.37
N PHE A 173 -12.13 16.25 3.98
CA PHE A 173 -13.19 16.92 4.74
C PHE A 173 -13.21 16.36 6.17
N PHE A 174 -13.29 17.27 7.14
CA PHE A 174 -13.29 16.95 8.57
C PHE A 174 -14.63 17.37 9.19
N PRO A 175 -15.55 16.41 9.40
CA PRO A 175 -16.78 16.67 10.13
C PRO A 175 -16.52 16.59 11.64
N TYR A 176 -16.49 17.73 12.33
CA TYR A 176 -16.36 17.77 13.79
C TYR A 176 -17.74 17.82 14.43
N GLU A 177 -18.18 16.67 14.98
CA GLU A 177 -19.46 16.54 15.68
C GLU A 177 -20.69 17.02 14.87
N THR A 178 -20.63 16.88 13.55
CA THR A 178 -21.69 17.27 12.62
C THR A 178 -22.15 16.11 11.76
N GLU A 179 -23.37 16.19 11.23
CA GLU A 179 -23.92 15.17 10.32
C GLU A 179 -23.43 15.31 8.87
N PHE A 180 -22.79 16.43 8.53
CA PHE A 180 -22.29 16.68 7.18
C PHE A 180 -21.25 15.63 6.78
N ARG A 181 -21.37 15.12 5.56
CA ARG A 181 -20.42 14.16 4.96
C ARG A 181 -19.56 14.77 3.89
N SER A 182 -19.92 15.95 3.40
CA SER A 182 -19.19 16.64 2.34
C SER A 182 -19.34 18.16 2.43
N LEU A 183 -18.41 18.88 1.80
CA LEU A 183 -18.49 20.34 1.69
C LEU A 183 -19.72 20.80 0.90
N ARG A 184 -20.23 19.97 -0.01
CA ARG A 184 -21.49 20.23 -0.73
C ARG A 184 -22.67 20.35 0.22
N GLU A 185 -22.81 19.40 1.16
CA GLU A 185 -23.91 19.40 2.13
C GLU A 185 -23.84 20.62 3.05
N VAL A 186 -22.62 21.02 3.42
CA VAL A 186 -22.36 22.25 4.19
C VAL A 186 -22.92 23.46 3.43
N PHE A 187 -22.55 23.65 2.17
CA PHE A 187 -23.02 24.81 1.39
C PHE A 187 -24.51 24.77 1.03
N GLN A 188 -25.16 23.62 1.19
CA GLN A 188 -26.62 23.48 1.07
C GLN A 188 -27.38 23.81 2.36
N MET A 189 -26.69 24.05 3.48
CA MET A 189 -27.37 24.44 4.71
C MET A 189 -28.08 25.80 4.56
N GLY A 190 -29.18 25.97 5.30
CA GLY A 190 -29.93 27.23 5.34
C GLY A 190 -29.15 28.35 6.05
N ASP A 191 -29.43 29.60 5.68
CA ASP A 191 -28.69 30.77 6.13
C ASP A 191 -28.73 30.96 7.66
N ASP A 192 -29.88 30.67 8.30
CA ASP A 192 -30.01 30.75 9.76
C ASP A 192 -29.02 29.82 10.47
N ARG A 193 -28.82 28.62 9.91
CA ARG A 193 -27.87 27.64 10.45
C ARG A 193 -26.43 28.01 10.13
N ALA A 194 -26.16 28.51 8.93
CA ALA A 194 -24.83 28.99 8.56
C ALA A 194 -24.34 30.11 9.49
N GLN A 195 -25.26 30.97 9.95
CA GLN A 195 -24.98 32.05 10.91
C GLN A 195 -25.03 31.61 12.38
N MET A 196 -25.27 30.31 12.65
CA MET A 196 -25.43 29.74 14.00
C MET A 196 -26.44 30.51 14.86
N ARG A 197 -27.58 30.93 14.28
CA ARG A 197 -28.64 31.62 15.02
C ARG A 197 -29.28 30.69 16.05
N ASP A 198 -29.86 31.29 17.08
CA ASP A 198 -30.56 30.57 18.16
C ASP A 198 -31.62 29.60 17.60
N GLY A 199 -31.67 28.39 18.17
CA GLY A 199 -32.58 27.34 17.73
C GLY A 199 -32.07 26.48 16.55
N THR A 200 -30.91 26.80 15.98
CA THR A 200 -30.25 25.95 14.96
C THR A 200 -29.23 25.00 15.58
N LYS A 201 -28.95 23.89 14.89
CA LYS A 201 -27.93 22.91 15.33
C LYS A 201 -26.52 23.48 15.06
N PRO A 202 -25.63 23.53 16.07
CA PRO A 202 -24.26 24.00 15.88
C PRO A 202 -23.51 23.09 14.90
N TRP A 203 -22.47 23.64 14.27
CA TRP A 203 -21.63 22.89 13.35
C TRP A 203 -20.21 23.46 13.36
N TYR A 204 -19.24 22.58 13.17
CA TYR A 204 -17.84 22.92 12.96
C TYR A 204 -17.25 21.92 11.98
N ILE A 205 -16.47 22.40 11.04
CA ILE A 205 -15.89 21.59 9.97
C ILE A 205 -14.48 22.08 9.67
N GLY A 206 -13.70 21.25 9.00
CA GLY A 206 -12.52 21.71 8.29
C GLY A 206 -12.44 21.07 6.93
N TRP A 207 -11.77 21.70 5.97
CA TRP A 207 -11.49 21.06 4.68
C TRP A 207 -10.18 21.57 4.08
N SER A 208 -9.56 20.73 3.24
CA SER A 208 -8.47 21.15 2.35
C SER A 208 -9.03 21.65 1.02
N ASN A 209 -8.42 22.68 0.46
CA ASN A 209 -8.66 23.07 -0.92
C ASN A 209 -7.70 22.35 -1.90
N CYS A 210 -8.24 21.59 -2.86
CA CYS A 210 -7.48 20.99 -3.97
C CYS A 210 -7.80 21.62 -5.34
N ASP A 211 -8.73 22.57 -5.38
CA ASP A 211 -9.10 23.25 -6.61
C ASP A 211 -8.11 24.40 -6.88
N ASN A 212 -7.36 24.30 -7.99
CA ASN A 212 -6.36 25.31 -8.38
C ASN A 212 -6.99 26.67 -8.74
N HIS A 213 -8.25 26.71 -9.17
CA HIS A 213 -8.95 27.97 -9.39
C HIS A 213 -9.26 28.64 -8.06
N VAL A 214 -9.88 27.90 -7.14
CA VAL A 214 -10.17 28.39 -5.78
C VAL A 214 -8.90 28.82 -5.07
N ALA A 215 -7.82 28.04 -5.18
CA ALA A 215 -6.55 28.35 -4.54
C ALA A 215 -5.99 29.70 -5.00
N ARG A 216 -6.07 30.00 -6.29
CA ARG A 216 -5.62 31.31 -6.81
C ARG A 216 -6.43 32.46 -6.22
N VAL A 217 -7.76 32.32 -6.20
CA VAL A 217 -8.64 33.36 -5.64
C VAL A 217 -8.34 33.56 -4.15
N LEU A 218 -8.14 32.49 -3.38
CA LEU A 218 -7.82 32.57 -1.95
C LEU A 218 -6.44 33.19 -1.69
N LYS A 219 -5.43 32.88 -2.51
CA LYS A 219 -4.08 33.45 -2.37
C LYS A 219 -4.04 34.97 -2.58
N ASP A 220 -5.02 35.54 -3.27
CA ASP A 220 -5.17 36.99 -3.40
C ASP A 220 -5.77 37.64 -2.13
N GLN A 221 -6.35 36.85 -1.22
CA GLN A 221 -7.03 37.36 -0.02
C GLN A 221 -6.15 37.41 1.23
N TYR A 222 -4.97 36.81 1.20
CA TYR A 222 -4.07 36.80 2.35
C TYR A 222 -2.61 36.75 1.91
N SER A 223 -1.71 37.19 2.78
CA SER A 223 -0.28 37.19 2.54
C SER A 223 0.46 36.55 3.72
N ARG A 224 1.76 36.33 3.58
CA ARG A 224 2.57 35.94 4.74
C ARG A 224 2.43 37.02 5.84
N PRO A 225 2.03 36.67 7.07
CA PRO A 225 2.01 37.62 8.18
C PRO A 225 3.35 38.30 8.38
N TYR A 226 3.33 39.58 8.75
CA TYR A 226 4.53 40.42 8.83
C TYR A 226 5.56 39.94 9.86
N PHE A 227 5.11 39.24 10.90
CA PHE A 227 5.94 38.73 12.00
C PHE A 227 6.59 37.38 11.71
N LEU A 228 6.28 36.73 10.57
CA LEU A 228 6.91 35.47 10.20
C LEU A 228 8.26 35.73 9.50
N PRO A 229 9.30 34.92 9.77
CA PRO A 229 10.59 35.00 9.08
C PRO A 229 10.47 34.90 7.56
N GLU A 230 11.43 35.49 6.84
CA GLU A 230 11.44 35.45 5.38
C GLU A 230 11.55 34.04 4.79
N THR A 231 12.15 33.13 5.53
CA THR A 231 12.31 31.71 5.21
C THR A 231 11.03 30.90 5.45
N SER A 232 9.97 31.51 6.00
CA SER A 232 8.71 30.81 6.27
C SER A 232 8.02 30.44 4.96
N GLU A 233 7.84 29.14 4.74
CA GLU A 233 7.15 28.62 3.56
C GLU A 233 5.64 28.52 3.78
N ASN A 234 4.87 28.95 2.78
CA ASN A 234 3.45 28.66 2.71
C ASN A 234 3.22 27.32 2.03
N LYS A 235 2.43 26.44 2.66
CA LYS A 235 1.95 25.24 1.97
C LYS A 235 1.10 25.64 0.77
N LYS A 236 1.18 24.82 -0.28
CA LYS A 236 0.38 24.99 -1.50
C LYS A 236 -1.11 24.76 -1.22
N THR A 237 -1.43 23.83 -0.32
CA THR A 237 -2.80 23.48 0.06
C THR A 237 -3.28 24.42 1.16
N ASP A 238 -4.40 25.10 0.91
CA ASP A 238 -5.12 25.87 1.91
C ASP A 238 -5.98 24.94 2.77
N TRP A 239 -5.94 25.15 4.09
CA TRP A 239 -6.81 24.48 5.04
C TRP A 239 -7.73 25.52 5.65
N ILE A 240 -9.03 25.26 5.61
CA ILE A 240 -10.06 26.17 6.12
C ILE A 240 -10.83 25.45 7.21
N PHE A 241 -11.15 26.17 8.29
CA PHE A 241 -11.88 25.71 9.46
C PHE A 241 -12.91 26.76 9.87
#